data_AF-A0A1X7MYZ4-F1
#
_entry.id   AF-A0A1X7MYZ4-F1
#
_cell.length_a   1.000
_cell.length_b   1.000
_cell.length_c   1.000
_cell.angle_alpha   90.00
_cell.angle_beta   90.00
_cell.angle_gamma   90.00
#
_symmetry.space_group_name_H-M   'P 1'
#
loop_
_entity.id
_entity.type
_entity.pdbx_description
1 polymer ?
#
loop_
_entity_poly.entity_id
_entity_poly.type
_entity_poly.pdbx_seq_one_letter_code
_entity_poly.pdbx_strand_id
1 'polypeptide(L)'
;MDQTNIEKTSARERILQAATAEFAAHGFAGARVDRVAAAAGLNKERLYAYYGGKRGLFVSTVVEALRALDETLLAEVADLPDLAGRMFDHVWEHPEFLRLLTWARLEGEGVWEEAGERLGGIPAPEARVLEWQRAGVVDASWAADDLFIALLGLCEIWHLTPFAQRGGEGEATRERRRAFVVHVAALVGAPA
;
A
#
# COMPACT_ATOMS: atom_id res chain seq x y z
N MET A 1 -4.97 -15.44 25.82
CA MET A 1 -5.59 -14.32 25.07
C MET A 1 -7.07 -14.29 25.41
N ASP A 2 -7.58 -13.14 25.87
CA ASP A 2 -8.98 -12.92 26.28
C ASP A 2 -9.93 -12.91 25.05
N GLN A 3 -11.08 -13.57 25.18
CA GLN A 3 -12.12 -13.71 24.15
C GLN A 3 -12.66 -12.34 23.70
N THR A 4 -12.72 -11.38 24.62
CA THR A 4 -13.08 -9.98 24.37
C THR A 4 -12.08 -9.27 23.45
N ASN A 5 -10.80 -9.67 23.49
CA ASN A 5 -9.76 -9.05 22.66
C ASN A 5 -9.80 -9.61 21.23
N ILE A 6 -10.09 -10.91 21.07
CA ILE A 6 -10.25 -11.57 19.77
C ILE A 6 -11.47 -11.03 19.01
N GLU A 7 -12.60 -10.85 19.70
CA GLU A 7 -13.80 -10.24 19.09
C GLU A 7 -13.56 -8.79 18.65
N LYS A 8 -12.81 -8.02 19.43
CA LYS A 8 -12.44 -6.63 19.05
C LYS A 8 -11.52 -6.57 17.84
N THR A 9 -10.54 -7.47 17.74
CA THR A 9 -9.64 -7.55 16.58
C THR A 9 -10.42 -7.91 15.32
N SER A 10 -11.25 -8.96 15.37
CA SER A 10 -12.09 -9.36 14.22
C SER A 10 -13.11 -8.30 13.80
N ALA A 11 -13.60 -7.47 14.72
CA ALA A 11 -14.46 -6.34 14.37
C ALA A 11 -13.68 -5.24 13.64
N ARG A 12 -12.48 -4.90 14.10
CA ARG A 12 -11.62 -3.90 13.44
C ARG A 12 -11.24 -4.33 12.03
N GLU A 13 -10.82 -5.58 11.85
CA GLU A 13 -10.47 -6.14 10.53
C GLU A 13 -11.63 -6.02 9.54
N ARG A 14 -12.84 -6.43 9.95
CA ARG A 14 -14.03 -6.31 9.10
C ARG A 14 -14.39 -4.86 8.75
N ILE A 15 -14.23 -3.93 9.70
CA ILE A 15 -14.46 -2.50 9.43
C ILE A 15 -13.46 -1.99 8.40
N LEU A 16 -12.17 -2.29 8.60
CA LEU A 16 -11.11 -1.81 7.73
C LEU A 16 -11.23 -2.39 6.32
N GLN A 17 -11.54 -3.68 6.19
CA GLN A 17 -11.80 -4.30 4.89
C GLN A 17 -12.98 -3.63 4.17
N ALA A 18 -14.10 -3.41 4.87
CA ALA A 18 -15.25 -2.70 4.32
C ALA A 18 -14.94 -1.24 3.96
N ALA A 19 -14.14 -0.56 4.78
CA ALA A 19 -13.71 0.81 4.56
C ALA A 19 -12.79 0.92 3.34
N THR A 20 -11.82 0.03 3.18
CA THR A 20 -10.92 -0.04 2.01
C THR A 20 -11.74 -0.14 0.73
N ALA A 21 -12.70 -1.07 0.68
CA ALA A 21 -13.56 -1.22 -0.50
C ALA A 21 -14.39 0.05 -0.79
N GLU A 22 -15.03 0.63 0.23
CA GLU A 22 -15.87 1.82 0.10
C GLU A 22 -15.05 3.04 -0.37
N PHE A 23 -13.90 3.31 0.24
CA PHE A 23 -13.06 4.45 -0.09
C PHE A 23 -12.33 4.26 -1.43
N ALA A 24 -11.88 3.05 -1.77
CA ALA A 24 -11.28 2.78 -3.08
C ALA A 24 -12.31 2.98 -4.22
N ALA A 25 -13.58 2.63 -3.98
CA ALA A 25 -14.64 2.80 -4.96
C ALA A 25 -15.10 4.25 -5.10
N HIS A 26 -15.24 4.98 -3.99
CA HIS A 26 -15.96 6.26 -3.96
C HIS A 26 -15.12 7.48 -3.56
N GLY A 27 -13.85 7.28 -3.21
CA GLY A 27 -12.99 8.31 -2.65
C GLY A 27 -13.47 8.80 -1.28
N PHE A 28 -12.75 9.74 -0.68
CA PHE A 28 -13.15 10.28 0.61
C PHE A 28 -14.49 11.01 0.49
N ALA A 29 -14.66 11.96 -0.43
CA ALA A 29 -15.92 12.72 -0.55
C ALA A 29 -17.15 11.81 -0.76
N GLY A 30 -17.08 10.84 -1.67
CA GLY A 30 -18.21 9.98 -2.05
C GLY A 30 -18.51 8.82 -1.08
N ALA A 31 -17.56 8.43 -0.23
CA ALA A 31 -17.74 7.34 0.71
C ALA A 31 -18.81 7.62 1.79
N ARG A 32 -19.51 6.59 2.24
CA ARG A 32 -20.53 6.66 3.28
C ARG A 32 -20.21 5.70 4.42
N VAL A 33 -20.05 6.26 5.62
CA VAL A 33 -19.81 5.47 6.86
C VAL A 33 -20.93 4.45 7.11
N ASP A 34 -22.16 4.78 6.71
CA ASP A 34 -23.31 3.86 6.83
C ASP A 34 -23.13 2.59 5.99
N ARG A 35 -22.56 2.71 4.78
CA ARG A 35 -22.28 1.55 3.90
C ARG A 35 -21.17 0.69 4.49
N VAL A 36 -20.13 1.32 5.04
CA VAL A 36 -19.05 0.60 5.74
C VAL A 36 -19.61 -0.17 6.93
N ALA A 37 -20.42 0.46 7.78
CA ALA A 37 -21.00 -0.19 8.96
C ALA A 37 -21.87 -1.40 8.56
N ALA A 38 -22.73 -1.23 7.55
CA ALA A 38 -23.57 -2.30 7.03
C ALA A 38 -22.74 -3.47 6.47
N ALA A 39 -21.73 -3.19 5.64
CA ALA A 39 -20.84 -4.20 5.07
C ALA A 39 -19.99 -4.91 6.13
N ALA A 40 -19.57 -4.19 7.18
CA ALA A 40 -18.84 -4.75 8.31
C ALA A 40 -19.76 -5.47 9.31
N GLY A 41 -21.08 -5.53 9.10
CA GLY A 41 -22.03 -6.16 10.02
C GLY A 41 -22.02 -5.51 11.42
N LEU A 42 -21.85 -4.20 11.49
CA LEU A 42 -21.79 -3.42 12.73
C LEU A 42 -22.74 -2.22 12.64
N ASN A 43 -23.18 -1.72 13.79
CA ASN A 43 -23.97 -0.49 13.80
C ASN A 43 -23.07 0.75 13.69
N LYS A 44 -23.70 1.88 13.32
CA LYS A 44 -23.01 3.15 13.14
C LYS A 44 -22.36 3.63 14.43
N GLU A 45 -23.05 3.54 15.57
CA GLU A 45 -22.49 4.05 16.84
C GLU A 45 -21.16 3.36 17.21
N ARG A 46 -21.05 2.04 17.00
CA ARG A 46 -19.80 1.31 17.25
C ARG A 46 -18.66 1.81 16.36
N LEU A 47 -18.92 2.02 15.07
CA LEU A 47 -17.89 2.53 14.16
C LEU A 47 -17.39 3.92 14.59
N TYR A 48 -18.31 4.83 14.97
CA TYR A 48 -17.93 6.14 15.51
C TYR A 48 -17.14 6.02 16.81
N ALA A 49 -17.47 5.07 17.69
CA ALA A 49 -16.70 4.82 18.90
C ALA A 49 -15.25 4.34 18.61
N TYR A 50 -15.03 3.58 17.53
CA TYR A 50 -13.69 3.14 17.14
C TYR A 50 -12.87 4.23 16.46
N TYR A 51 -13.48 5.02 15.58
CA TYR A 51 -12.74 5.84 14.62
C TYR A 51 -13.08 7.34 14.66
N GLY A 52 -13.99 7.78 15.54
CA GLY A 52 -14.32 9.20 15.72
C GLY A 52 -15.01 9.86 14.52
N GLY A 53 -15.31 9.12 13.45
CA GLY A 53 -16.00 9.60 12.26
C GLY A 53 -15.31 9.23 10.96
N LYS A 54 -15.75 9.85 9.85
CA LYS A 54 -15.33 9.49 8.49
C LYS A 54 -13.84 9.76 8.24
N ARG A 55 -13.31 10.90 8.68
CA ARG A 55 -11.88 11.24 8.55
C ARG A 55 -11.01 10.27 9.34
N GLY A 56 -11.37 10.03 10.61
CA GLY A 56 -10.63 9.09 11.43
C GLY A 56 -10.66 7.67 10.89
N LEU A 57 -11.79 7.22 10.33
CA LEU A 57 -11.90 5.93 9.64
C LEU A 57 -11.01 5.91 8.38
N PHE A 58 -11.07 6.94 7.55
CA PHE A 58 -10.27 7.02 6.32
C PHE A 58 -8.77 6.95 6.61
N VAL A 59 -8.28 7.79 7.52
CA VAL A 59 -6.86 7.80 7.92
C VAL A 59 -6.48 6.44 8.53
N SER A 60 -7.32 5.84 9.37
CA SER A 60 -7.06 4.50 9.89
C SER A 60 -7.02 3.44 8.79
N THR A 61 -7.83 3.57 7.75
CA THR A 61 -7.80 2.65 6.61
C THR A 61 -6.49 2.77 5.84
N VAL A 62 -6.02 4.01 5.61
CA VAL A 62 -4.71 4.27 4.97
C VAL A 62 -3.56 3.74 5.84
N VAL A 63 -3.60 3.96 7.15
CA VAL A 63 -2.58 3.47 8.10
C VAL A 63 -2.44 1.95 8.03
N GLU A 64 -3.53 1.21 8.05
CA GLU A 64 -3.48 -0.26 8.02
C GLU A 64 -3.05 -0.77 6.65
N ALA A 65 -3.43 -0.06 5.58
CA ALA A 65 -2.95 -0.32 4.24
C ALA A 65 -1.40 -0.16 4.17
N LEU A 66 -0.85 0.90 4.76
CA LEU A 66 0.60 1.13 4.82
C LEU A 66 1.33 0.07 5.68
N ARG A 67 0.71 -0.40 6.77
CA ARG A 67 1.27 -1.51 7.58
C ARG A 67 1.33 -2.82 6.79
N ALA A 68 0.28 -3.14 6.05
CA ALA A 68 0.25 -4.34 5.23
C ALA A 68 1.36 -4.32 4.16
N LEU A 69 1.65 -3.14 3.58
CA LEU A 69 2.82 -2.98 2.71
C LEU A 69 4.13 -3.25 3.45
N ASP A 70 4.33 -2.64 4.62
CA ASP A 70 5.56 -2.80 5.41
C ASP A 70 5.81 -4.28 5.74
N GLU A 71 4.78 -4.96 6.25
CA GLU A 71 4.85 -6.39 6.60
C GLU A 71 5.11 -7.29 5.38
N THR A 72 4.50 -6.98 4.22
CA THR A 72 4.60 -7.84 3.02
C THR A 72 5.87 -7.60 2.22
N LEU A 73 6.34 -6.35 2.16
CA LEU A 73 7.41 -5.92 1.26
C LEU A 73 8.78 -5.85 1.93
N LEU A 74 8.84 -5.54 3.22
CA LEU A 74 10.11 -5.27 3.90
C LEU A 74 10.58 -6.41 4.81
N ALA A 75 9.72 -7.40 5.06
CA ALA A 75 10.08 -8.62 5.75
C ALA A 75 10.82 -9.60 4.81
N GLU A 76 12.07 -9.93 5.17
CA GLU A 76 12.88 -10.98 4.53
C GLU A 76 13.08 -10.81 3.02
N VAL A 77 13.24 -9.58 2.56
CA VAL A 77 13.53 -9.28 1.15
C VAL A 77 15.05 -9.31 0.91
N ALA A 78 15.48 -10.02 -0.14
CA ALA A 78 16.90 -10.33 -0.35
C ALA A 78 17.68 -9.17 -1.01
N ASP A 79 17.09 -8.58 -2.06
CA ASP A 79 17.69 -7.56 -2.91
C ASP A 79 16.62 -6.73 -3.64
N LEU A 80 17.05 -5.79 -4.50
CA LEU A 80 16.13 -4.94 -5.28
C LEU A 80 15.23 -5.74 -6.26
N PRO A 81 15.73 -6.73 -7.02
CA PRO A 81 14.88 -7.59 -7.84
C PRO A 81 13.77 -8.31 -7.05
N ASP A 82 14.07 -8.89 -5.90
CA ASP A 82 13.08 -9.55 -5.03
C ASP A 82 12.04 -8.54 -4.53
N LEU A 83 12.50 -7.39 -4.01
CA LEU A 83 11.61 -6.30 -3.57
C LEU A 83 10.67 -5.86 -4.69
N ALA A 84 11.20 -5.59 -5.88
CA ALA A 84 10.41 -5.12 -7.01
C ALA A 84 9.39 -6.17 -7.48
N GLY A 85 9.76 -7.45 -7.45
CA GLY A 85 8.84 -8.56 -7.73
C GLY A 85 7.68 -8.63 -6.73
N ARG A 86 7.97 -8.55 -5.43
CA ARG A 86 6.95 -8.57 -4.37
C ARG A 86 6.06 -7.33 -4.40
N MET A 87 6.63 -6.15 -4.64
CA MET A 87 5.87 -4.91 -4.82
C MET A 87 4.89 -5.04 -5.98
N PHE A 88 5.37 -5.55 -7.12
CA PHE A 88 4.51 -5.79 -8.27
C PHE A 88 3.38 -6.77 -7.96
N ASP A 89 3.71 -7.90 -7.32
CA ASP A 89 2.72 -8.94 -6.98
C ASP A 89 1.63 -8.37 -6.04
N HIS A 90 2.03 -7.65 -5.00
CA HIS A 90 1.10 -7.03 -4.05
C HIS A 90 0.19 -6.00 -4.73
N VAL A 91 0.78 -5.11 -5.53
CA VAL A 91 0.03 -4.10 -6.30
C VAL A 91 -0.96 -4.74 -7.27
N TRP A 92 -0.57 -5.84 -7.91
CA TRP A 92 -1.41 -6.56 -8.85
C TRP A 92 -2.58 -7.27 -8.17
N GLU A 93 -2.35 -7.87 -7.00
CA GLU A 93 -3.36 -8.62 -6.25
C GLU A 93 -4.32 -7.70 -5.49
N HIS A 94 -3.89 -6.48 -5.16
CA HIS A 94 -4.66 -5.51 -4.38
C HIS A 94 -4.85 -4.16 -5.10
N PRO A 95 -5.54 -4.09 -6.26
CA PRO A 95 -5.73 -2.82 -6.98
C PRO A 95 -6.56 -1.79 -6.19
N GLU A 96 -7.41 -2.22 -5.25
CA GLU A 96 -8.13 -1.36 -4.31
C GLU A 96 -7.20 -0.56 -3.40
N PHE A 97 -6.05 -1.15 -3.04
CA PHE A 97 -5.02 -0.51 -2.23
C PHE A 97 -4.46 0.73 -2.95
N LEU A 98 -4.04 0.58 -4.21
CA LEU A 98 -3.53 1.71 -5.00
C LEU A 98 -4.56 2.81 -5.20
N ARG A 99 -5.82 2.42 -5.42
CA ARG A 99 -6.91 3.38 -5.56
C ARG A 99 -7.11 4.17 -4.27
N LEU A 100 -7.06 3.49 -3.12
CA LEU A 100 -7.14 4.14 -1.80
C LEU A 100 -6.00 5.15 -1.61
N LEU A 101 -4.75 4.76 -1.88
CA LEU A 101 -3.61 5.66 -1.78
C LEU A 101 -3.70 6.84 -2.75
N THR A 102 -4.20 6.61 -3.96
CA THR A 102 -4.45 7.66 -4.95
C THR A 102 -5.46 8.67 -4.40
N TRP A 103 -6.56 8.20 -3.80
CA TRP A 103 -7.51 9.10 -3.15
C TRP A 103 -6.89 9.85 -1.98
N ALA A 104 -6.10 9.18 -1.13
CA ALA A 104 -5.40 9.85 -0.03
C ALA A 104 -4.46 10.95 -0.53
N ARG A 105 -3.78 10.73 -1.67
CA ARG A 105 -2.96 11.76 -2.34
C ARG A 105 -3.79 12.95 -2.81
N LEU A 106 -4.98 12.71 -3.37
CA LEU A 106 -5.86 13.77 -3.86
C LEU A 106 -6.50 14.60 -2.74
N GLU A 107 -6.69 14.03 -1.55
CA GLU A 107 -7.20 14.74 -0.37
C GLU A 107 -6.15 15.67 0.28
N GLY A 108 -4.86 15.55 -0.08
CA GLY A 108 -3.78 16.45 0.33
C GLY A 108 -2.97 15.98 1.54
N GLU A 109 -2.02 16.82 1.95
CA GLU A 109 -0.94 16.47 2.91
C GLU A 109 -1.45 16.08 4.31
N GLY A 110 -2.55 16.67 4.78
CA GLY A 110 -3.04 16.41 6.13
C GLY A 110 -3.49 14.97 6.40
N VAL A 111 -3.77 14.16 5.36
CA VAL A 111 -4.03 12.72 5.53
C VAL A 111 -2.73 11.96 5.85
N TRP A 112 -1.65 12.32 5.17
CA TRP A 112 -0.34 11.68 5.31
C TRP A 112 0.34 12.08 6.61
N GLU A 113 0.18 13.33 7.04
CA GLU A 113 0.63 13.81 8.36
C GLU A 113 -0.05 13.01 9.48
N GLU A 114 -1.38 12.94 9.50
CA GLU A 114 -2.11 12.16 10.51
C GLU A 114 -1.80 10.65 10.44
N ALA A 115 -1.59 10.10 9.24
CA ALA A 115 -1.19 8.70 9.10
C ALA A 115 0.20 8.47 9.69
N GLY A 116 1.16 9.36 9.40
CA GLY A 116 2.50 9.36 9.97
C GLY A 116 2.48 9.44 11.50
N GLU A 117 1.68 10.35 12.08
CA GLU A 117 1.51 10.45 13.54
C GLU A 117 1.00 9.14 14.16
N ARG A 118 0.01 8.50 13.54
CA ARG A 118 -0.58 7.25 14.04
C ARG A 118 0.35 6.04 13.90
N LEU A 119 1.24 6.08 12.91
CA LEU A 119 2.25 5.04 12.69
C LEU A 119 3.51 5.27 13.56
N GLY A 120 3.72 6.48 14.08
CA GLY A 120 4.97 6.87 14.71
C GLY A 120 6.07 7.19 13.70
N GLY A 121 5.69 7.53 12.46
CA GLY A 121 6.52 7.68 11.28
C GLY A 121 5.96 6.83 10.13
N ILE A 122 5.93 7.38 8.92
CA ILE A 122 5.64 6.55 7.73
C ILE A 122 6.80 5.54 7.60
N PRO A 123 6.53 4.25 7.31
CA PRO A 123 7.58 3.29 7.03
C PRO A 123 8.60 3.87 6.05
N ALA A 124 9.88 3.68 6.34
CA ALA A 124 11.02 4.20 5.58
C ALA A 124 11.67 3.05 4.79
N PRO A 125 11.03 2.55 3.72
CA PRO A 125 11.55 1.43 2.92
C PRO A 125 12.95 1.68 2.36
N GLU A 126 13.33 2.94 2.14
CA GLU A 126 14.66 3.36 1.72
C GLU A 126 15.76 2.95 2.72
N ALA A 127 15.42 2.75 4.00
CA ALA A 127 16.36 2.26 5.00
C ALA A 127 16.95 0.89 4.60
N ARG A 128 16.14 0.03 3.97
CA ARG A 128 16.62 -1.26 3.44
C ARG A 128 17.56 -1.08 2.26
N VAL A 129 17.22 -0.16 1.36
CA VAL A 129 18.09 0.19 0.22
C VAL A 129 19.45 0.69 0.71
N LEU A 130 19.46 1.54 1.74
CA LEU A 130 20.70 2.00 2.39
C LEU A 130 21.50 0.87 3.05
N GLU A 131 20.86 -0.15 3.61
CA GLU A 131 21.54 -1.35 4.11
C GLU A 131 22.23 -2.11 2.98
N TRP A 132 21.57 -2.31 1.86
CA TRP A 132 22.16 -3.01 0.71
C TRP A 132 23.27 -2.22 0.02
N GLN A 133 23.13 -0.90 -0.07
CA GLN A 133 24.21 -0.03 -0.56
C GLN A 133 25.45 -0.12 0.34
N ARG A 134 25.27 -0.10 1.67
CA ARG A 134 26.37 -0.33 2.63
C ARG A 134 26.99 -1.71 2.51
N ALA A 135 26.22 -2.73 2.12
CA ALA A 135 26.70 -4.08 1.87
C ALA A 135 27.32 -4.27 0.47
N GLY A 136 27.27 -3.26 -0.40
CA GLY A 136 27.78 -3.34 -1.78
C GLY A 136 26.93 -4.20 -2.73
N VAL A 137 25.68 -4.51 -2.35
CA VAL A 137 24.73 -5.29 -3.16
C VAL A 137 23.98 -4.40 -4.15
N VAL A 138 23.81 -3.12 -3.80
CA VAL A 138 23.14 -2.10 -4.61
C VAL A 138 24.11 -0.96 -4.89
N ASP A 139 24.09 -0.42 -6.10
CA ASP A 139 24.88 0.77 -6.46
C ASP A 139 24.56 1.95 -5.53
N ALA A 140 25.60 2.40 -4.83
CA ALA A 140 25.55 3.52 -3.88
C ALA A 140 25.57 4.90 -4.57
N SER A 141 25.70 4.96 -5.90
CA SER A 141 25.63 6.20 -6.66
C SER A 141 24.20 6.78 -6.71
N TRP A 142 23.19 5.94 -6.52
CA TRP A 142 21.78 6.33 -6.45
C TRP A 142 21.38 6.81 -5.06
N ALA A 143 20.53 7.83 -4.99
CA ALA A 143 19.83 8.17 -3.76
C ALA A 143 18.80 7.06 -3.44
N ALA A 144 18.81 6.54 -2.22
CA ALA A 144 18.03 5.37 -1.82
C ALA A 144 16.50 5.59 -1.88
N ASP A 145 16.07 6.80 -1.51
CA ASP A 145 14.69 7.26 -1.58
C ASP A 145 14.21 7.40 -3.03
N ASP A 146 14.99 8.06 -3.88
CA ASP A 146 14.68 8.18 -5.31
C ASP A 146 14.57 6.81 -5.98
N LEU A 147 15.49 5.89 -5.66
CA LEU A 147 15.49 4.54 -6.21
C LEU A 147 14.25 3.76 -5.79
N PHE A 148 13.88 3.83 -4.51
CA PHE A 148 12.67 3.19 -4.00
C PHE A 148 11.40 3.77 -4.66
N ILE A 149 11.27 5.10 -4.69
CA ILE A 149 10.10 5.78 -5.28
C ILE A 149 9.99 5.47 -6.77
N ALA A 150 11.09 5.42 -7.50
CA ALA A 150 11.11 5.07 -8.92
C ALA A 150 10.62 3.62 -9.15
N LEU A 151 11.08 2.66 -8.34
CA LEU A 151 10.63 1.27 -8.43
C LEU A 151 9.15 1.11 -8.06
N LEU A 152 8.68 1.82 -7.05
CA LEU A 152 7.26 1.86 -6.70
C LEU A 152 6.43 2.38 -7.89
N GLY A 153 6.82 3.53 -8.45
CA GLY A 153 6.17 4.10 -9.63
C GLY A 153 6.14 3.14 -10.82
N LEU A 154 7.21 2.36 -11.02
CA LEU A 154 7.28 1.33 -12.06
C LEU A 154 6.28 0.19 -11.84
N CYS A 155 6.06 -0.23 -10.60
CA CYS A 155 5.10 -1.28 -10.26
C CYS A 155 3.65 -0.83 -10.49
N GLU A 156 3.36 0.45 -10.22
CA GLU A 156 1.99 1.00 -10.26
C GLU A 156 1.57 1.54 -11.64
N ILE A 157 2.53 1.76 -12.55
CA ILE A 157 2.32 2.58 -13.76
C ILE A 157 1.15 2.09 -14.62
N TRP A 158 0.90 0.79 -14.73
CA TRP A 158 -0.20 0.23 -15.52
C TRP A 158 -1.59 0.44 -14.91
N HIS A 159 -1.66 0.62 -13.59
CA HIS A 159 -2.89 1.00 -12.89
C HIS A 159 -3.20 2.48 -13.09
N LEU A 160 -2.18 3.32 -13.14
CA LEU A 160 -2.31 4.77 -13.34
C LEU A 160 -2.50 5.17 -14.82
N THR A 161 -2.21 4.25 -15.76
CA THR A 161 -2.31 4.50 -17.20
C THR A 161 -3.24 3.50 -17.90
N PRO A 162 -4.55 3.47 -17.56
CA PRO A 162 -5.49 2.49 -18.11
C PRO A 162 -5.60 2.59 -19.65
N PHE A 163 -5.36 3.77 -20.23
CA PHE A 163 -5.33 3.99 -21.69
C PHE A 163 -4.05 3.45 -22.37
N ALA A 164 -3.00 3.15 -21.60
CA ALA A 164 -1.74 2.59 -22.09
C ALA A 164 -1.67 1.06 -21.96
N GLN A 165 -2.76 0.40 -21.57
CA GLN A 165 -2.90 -1.06 -21.51
C GLN A 165 -2.91 -1.70 -22.91
N ARG A 166 -1.83 -1.53 -23.67
CA ARG A 166 -1.58 -2.26 -24.91
C ARG A 166 -1.00 -3.64 -24.53
N GLY A 167 -1.61 -4.72 -25.00
CA GLY A 167 -1.10 -6.08 -24.79
C GLY A 167 -2.01 -7.07 -24.04
N GLY A 168 -3.28 -6.73 -23.79
CA GLY A 168 -4.30 -7.65 -23.26
C GLY A 168 -4.30 -7.82 -21.73
N GLU A 169 -5.34 -8.44 -21.21
CA GLU A 169 -5.53 -8.78 -19.78
C GLU A 169 -5.12 -10.23 -19.50
N GLY A 170 -4.91 -10.58 -18.22
CA GLY A 170 -4.66 -11.96 -17.76
C GLY A 170 -3.21 -12.30 -17.43
N GLU A 171 -2.99 -13.58 -17.09
CA GLU A 171 -1.74 -14.06 -16.47
C GLU A 171 -0.49 -13.82 -17.32
N ALA A 172 -0.56 -14.04 -18.64
CA ALA A 172 0.58 -13.80 -19.52
C ALA A 172 1.02 -12.33 -19.54
N THR A 173 0.08 -11.38 -19.39
CA THR A 173 0.42 -9.96 -19.26
C THR A 173 1.02 -9.66 -17.90
N ARG A 174 0.50 -10.27 -16.83
CA ARG A 174 1.04 -10.17 -15.46
C ARG A 174 2.49 -10.63 -15.44
N GLU A 175 2.78 -11.85 -15.91
CA GLU A 175 4.12 -12.44 -15.94
C GLU A 175 5.12 -11.56 -16.71
N ARG A 176 4.73 -11.09 -17.91
CA ARG A 176 5.57 -10.20 -18.72
C ARG A 176 5.89 -8.88 -18.00
N ARG A 177 4.90 -8.26 -17.36
CA ARG A 177 5.08 -6.99 -16.62
C ARG A 177 5.92 -7.18 -15.36
N ARG A 178 5.68 -8.27 -14.62
CA ARG A 178 6.51 -8.67 -13.47
C ARG A 178 7.97 -8.86 -13.87
N ALA A 179 8.22 -9.62 -14.95
CA ALA A 179 9.56 -9.85 -15.47
C ALA A 179 10.26 -8.54 -15.88
N PHE A 180 9.52 -7.61 -16.49
CA PHE A 180 10.04 -6.28 -16.84
C PHE A 180 10.47 -5.48 -15.60
N VAL A 181 9.62 -5.41 -14.57
CA VAL A 181 9.92 -4.71 -13.31
C VAL A 181 11.16 -5.29 -12.62
N VAL A 182 11.21 -6.61 -12.49
CA VAL A 182 12.35 -7.34 -11.87
C VAL A 182 13.64 -7.10 -12.66
N HIS A 183 13.57 -7.13 -14.00
CA HIS A 183 14.73 -6.88 -14.85
C HIS A 183 15.25 -5.44 -14.72
N VAL A 184 14.36 -4.45 -14.71
CA VAL A 184 14.75 -3.05 -14.49
C VAL A 184 15.40 -2.88 -13.12
N ALA A 185 14.83 -3.48 -12.07
CA ALA A 185 15.41 -3.45 -10.72
C ALA A 185 16.83 -4.05 -10.67
N ALA A 186 17.08 -5.14 -11.41
CA ALA A 186 18.41 -5.74 -11.50
C ALA A 186 19.41 -4.82 -12.23
N LEU A 187 18.99 -4.15 -13.30
CA LEU A 187 19.85 -3.23 -14.05
C LEU A 187 20.26 -2.01 -13.23
N VAL A 188 19.33 -1.40 -12.51
CA VAL A 188 19.61 -0.19 -11.70
C VAL A 188 20.34 -0.52 -10.40
N GLY A 189 20.13 -1.73 -9.87
CA GLY A 189 20.76 -2.18 -8.63
C GLY A 189 22.19 -2.69 -8.82
N ALA A 190 22.59 -3.09 -10.02
CA ALA A 190 23.90 -3.67 -10.27
C ALA A 190 25.03 -2.70 -9.82
N PRO A 191 26.00 -3.16 -9.01
CA PRO A 191 27.10 -2.32 -8.58
C PRO A 191 27.90 -1.82 -9.80
N ALA A 192 28.38 -0.58 -9.70
CA ALA A 192 29.18 0.09 -10.72
C ALA A 192 30.53 -0.60 -10.98
#